data_AF-A0A439KBI0-F1
#
_entry.id   AF-A0A439KBI0-F1
#
_cell.length_a   1.000
_cell.length_b   1.000
_cell.length_c   1.000
_cell.angle_alpha   90.00
_cell.angle_beta   90.00
_cell.angle_gamma   90.00
#
_symmetry.space_group_name_H-M   'P 1'
#
loop_
_entity.id
_entity.type
_entity.pdbx_description
1 polymer ?
#
loop_
_entity_poly.entity_id
_entity_poly.type
_entity_poly.pdbx_seq_one_letter_code
_entity_poly.pdbx_strand_id
1 'polypeptide(L)'
;QGALLLLAIALLASAAAPTVTTLVAAQLLAGLAAGVAMPAIYASAAVIAPPGRESGTIGVVLTGWTLSMVAGVALSAVIADLVHWRAVFA
;
A
#
# COMPACT_ATOMS: atom_id res chain seq x y z
N GLN A 1 -12.47 -2.88 5.51
CA GLN A 1 -12.50 -1.43 5.20
C GLN A 1 -11.72 -0.60 6.22
N GLY A 2 -11.88 -0.80 7.53
CA GLY A 2 -11.12 -0.05 8.56
C GLY A 2 -9.59 -0.09 8.40
N ALA A 3 -9.01 -1.21 7.96
CA ALA A 3 -7.58 -1.32 7.70
C ALA A 3 -7.08 -0.39 6.58
N LEU A 4 -7.87 -0.14 5.54
CA LEU A 4 -7.51 0.76 4.44
C LEU A 4 -7.54 2.22 4.89
N LEU A 5 -8.51 2.59 5.74
CA LEU A 5 -8.57 3.92 6.35
C LEU A 5 -7.39 4.16 7.30
N LEU A 6 -7.03 3.15 8.11
CA LEU A 6 -5.87 3.21 8.99
C LEU A 6 -4.57 3.38 8.19
N LEU A 7 -4.45 2.68 7.05
CA LEU A 7 -3.32 2.81 6.14
C LEU A 7 -3.23 4.23 5.56
N ALA A 8 -4.34 4.79 5.08
CA ALA A 8 -4.37 6.15 4.53
C ALA A 8 -3.97 7.20 5.58
N ILE A 9 -4.49 7.09 6.81
CA ILE A 9 -4.12 7.98 7.92
C ILE A 9 -2.64 7.85 8.26
N ALA A 10 -2.11 6.63 8.28
CA ALA A 10 -0.70 6.37 8.57
C ALA A 10 0.21 6.98 7.49
N LEU A 11 -0.15 6.91 6.21
CA LEU A 11 0.59 7.53 5.12
C LEU A 11 0.61 9.06 5.23
N LEU A 12 -0.56 9.68 5.48
CA LEU A 12 -0.65 11.12 5.70
C LEU A 12 0.16 11.57 6.93
N ALA A 13 0.18 10.77 7.99
CA ALA A 13 1.01 11.02 9.16
C ALA A 13 2.52 10.90 8.84
N SER A 14 2.92 9.95 7.99
CA SER A 14 4.29 9.84 7.49
C SER A 14 4.71 11.05 6.65
N ALA A 15 3.81 11.62 5.83
CA ALA A 15 4.08 12.84 5.06
C ALA A 15 4.27 14.08 5.96
N ALA A 16 3.44 14.18 6.98
CA ALA A 16 3.48 15.27 7.94
C ALA A 16 4.61 15.14 8.98
N ALA A 17 5.29 13.99 9.08
CA ALA A 17 6.26 13.69 10.13
C ALA A 17 7.39 14.73 10.23
N PRO A 18 7.49 15.52 11.32
CA PRO A 18 8.56 16.50 11.52
C PRO A 18 9.87 15.86 12.01
N THR A 19 9.84 14.62 12.51
CA THR A 19 11.00 13.92 13.09
C THR A 19 11.06 12.46 12.66
N VAL A 20 12.26 11.85 12.69
CA VAL A 20 12.45 10.44 12.32
C VAL A 20 11.62 9.50 13.22
N THR A 21 11.46 9.83 14.50
CA THR A 21 10.64 9.05 15.44
C THR A 21 9.15 9.06 15.09
N THR A 22 8.61 10.18 14.61
CA THR A 22 7.21 10.24 14.16
C THR A 22 7.01 9.45 12.86
N LEU A 23 7.99 9.48 11.95
CA LEU A 23 7.98 8.64 10.75
C LEU A 23 7.98 7.15 11.09
N VAL A 24 8.85 6.71 12.01
CA VAL A 24 8.94 5.31 12.44
C VAL A 24 7.61 4.83 13.06
N ALA A 25 6.99 5.64 13.91
CA ALA A 25 5.69 5.31 14.51
C ALA A 25 4.57 5.20 13.47
N ALA A 26 4.50 6.16 12.53
CA ALA A 26 3.53 6.13 11.44
C ALA A 26 3.73 4.90 10.53
N GLN A 27 4.98 4.52 10.25
CA GLN A 27 5.27 3.36 9.41
C GLN A 27 5.01 2.02 10.09
N LEU A 28 5.14 1.96 11.41
CA LEU A 28 4.66 0.85 12.25
C LEU A 28 3.15 0.68 12.11
N LEU A 29 2.38 1.77 12.22
CA LEU A 29 0.93 1.76 12.04
C LEU A 29 0.53 1.35 10.60
N ALA A 30 1.23 1.85 9.59
CA ALA A 30 1.03 1.47 8.20
C ALA A 30 1.31 -0.03 7.98
N GLY A 31 2.36 -0.57 8.60
CA GLY A 31 2.69 -1.99 8.56
C GLY A 31 1.60 -2.88 9.17
N LEU A 32 1.06 -2.48 10.33
CA LEU A 32 -0.06 -3.17 10.97
C LEU A 32 -1.32 -3.11 10.09
N ALA A 33 -1.62 -1.95 9.52
CA ALA A 33 -2.75 -1.75 8.61
C ALA A 33 -2.62 -2.65 7.36
N ALA A 34 -1.45 -2.69 6.73
CA ALA A 34 -1.16 -3.51 5.56
C ALA A 34 -1.25 -5.01 5.89
N GLY A 35 -0.74 -5.43 7.05
CA GLY A 35 -0.81 -6.81 7.52
C GLY A 35 -2.24 -7.32 7.70
N VAL A 36 -3.17 -6.44 8.10
CA VAL A 36 -4.60 -6.76 8.20
C VAL A 36 -5.31 -6.65 6.84
N ALA A 37 -4.89 -5.72 5.98
CA ALA A 37 -5.52 -5.51 4.66
C ALA A 37 -5.22 -6.65 3.67
N MET A 38 -4.01 -7.20 3.67
CA MET A 38 -3.61 -8.28 2.76
C MET A 38 -4.53 -9.52 2.79
N PRO A 39 -4.76 -10.18 3.94
CA PRO A 39 -5.63 -11.35 3.99
C PRO A 39 -7.08 -11.03 3.62
N ALA A 40 -7.56 -9.81 3.91
CA ALA A 40 -8.89 -9.36 3.50
C ALA A 40 -9.01 -9.19 1.98
N ILE A 41 -7.96 -8.68 1.31
CA ILE A 41 -7.92 -8.54 -0.15
C ILE A 41 -7.92 -9.93 -0.80
N TYR A 42 -7.10 -10.86 -0.31
CA TYR A 42 -7.06 -12.23 -0.83
C TYR A 42 -8.39 -12.98 -0.61
N ALA A 43 -9.01 -12.84 0.55
CA ALA A 43 -10.32 -13.42 0.82
C ALA A 43 -11.41 -12.84 -0.10
N SER A 44 -11.39 -11.53 -0.35
CA SER A 44 -12.35 -10.87 -1.24
C SER A 44 -12.14 -11.31 -2.70
N ALA A 45 -10.89 -11.42 -3.15
CA ALA A 45 -10.56 -11.88 -4.49
C ALA A 45 -10.99 -13.35 -4.72
N ALA A 46 -10.86 -14.20 -3.70
CA ALA A 46 -11.32 -15.58 -3.76
C ALA A 46 -12.86 -15.70 -3.86
N VAL A 47 -13.62 -14.80 -3.20
CA VAL A 47 -15.10 -14.77 -3.26
C VAL A 47 -15.62 -14.26 -4.61
N ILE A 48 -14.89 -13.34 -5.26
CA ILE A 48 -15.27 -12.76 -6.56
C ILE A 48 -14.86 -13.66 -7.74
N ALA A 49 -13.94 -14.61 -7.51
CA ALA A 49 -13.42 -15.47 -8.58
C ALA A 49 -14.48 -16.47 -9.08
N PRO A 50 -14.70 -16.57 -10.41
CA PRO A 50 -15.56 -17.61 -10.99
C PRO A 50 -14.99 -19.00 -10.69
N PRO A 51 -15.82 -19.98 -10.30
CA PRO A 51 -15.37 -21.33 -9.95
C PRO A 51 -14.60 -21.95 -11.14
N GLY A 52 -13.38 -22.43 -10.88
CA GLY A 52 -12.50 -23.03 -11.89
C GLY A 52 -11.61 -22.04 -12.67
N ARG A 53 -11.66 -20.74 -12.36
CA ARG A 53 -10.74 -19.71 -12.90
C ARG A 53 -9.99 -18.94 -11.81
N GLU A 54 -9.97 -19.44 -10.57
CA GLU A 54 -9.37 -18.72 -9.43
C GLU A 54 -7.88 -18.42 -9.65
N SER A 55 -7.12 -19.36 -10.23
CA SER A 55 -5.69 -19.17 -10.52
C SER A 55 -5.41 -18.03 -11.50
N GLY A 56 -6.28 -17.85 -12.51
CA GLY A 56 -6.16 -16.77 -13.50
C GLY A 56 -6.47 -15.40 -12.91
N THR A 57 -7.54 -15.29 -12.12
CA THR A 57 -7.92 -14.03 -11.45
C THR A 57 -6.88 -13.60 -10.42
N ILE A 58 -6.35 -14.55 -9.63
CA ILE A 58 -5.25 -14.28 -8.69
C ILE A 58 -3.98 -13.84 -9.43
N GLY A 59 -3.69 -14.43 -10.60
CA GLY A 59 -2.58 -14.01 -11.46
C GLY A 59 -2.69 -12.56 -11.94
N VAL A 60 -3.90 -12.09 -12.26
CA VAL A 60 -4.15 -10.68 -12.64
C VAL A 60 -3.94 -9.73 -11.45
N VAL A 61 -4.37 -10.12 -10.25
CA VAL A 61 -4.15 -9.32 -9.02
C VAL A 61 -2.65 -9.23 -8.69
N LEU A 62 -1.93 -10.35 -8.78
CA LEU A 62 -0.48 -10.39 -8.55
C LEU A 62 0.29 -9.54 -9.56
N THR A 63 -0.05 -9.64 -10.85
CA THR A 63 0.57 -8.80 -11.88
C THR A 63 0.27 -7.32 -11.68
N GLY A 64 -0.96 -6.97 -11.28
CA GLY A 64 -1.33 -5.62 -10.88
C GLY A 64 -0.50 -5.12 -9.69
N TRP A 65 -0.28 -5.95 -8.67
CA TRP A 65 0.57 -5.62 -7.53
C TRP A 65 2.03 -5.39 -7.95
N THR A 66 2.61 -6.27 -8.76
CA THR A 66 3.98 -6.08 -9.28
C THR A 66 4.11 -4.79 -10.09
N LEU A 67 3.17 -4.54 -11.00
CA LEU A 67 3.15 -3.32 -11.80
C LEU A 67 3.03 -2.07 -10.91
N SER A 68 2.19 -2.13 -9.89
CA SER A 68 2.00 -1.04 -8.93
C SER A 68 3.23 -0.80 -8.05
N MET A 69 4.01 -1.84 -7.70
CA MET A 69 5.29 -1.64 -7.02
C MET A 69 6.32 -0.98 -7.94
N VAL A 70 6.44 -1.45 -9.19
CA VAL A 70 7.39 -0.87 -10.14
C VAL A 70 7.05 0.59 -10.44
N ALA A 71 5.80 0.86 -10.81
CA ALA A 71 5.33 2.22 -11.09
C ALA A 71 5.36 3.11 -9.84
N GLY A 72 4.91 2.59 -8.69
CA GLY A 72 4.86 3.32 -7.43
C GLY A 72 6.24 3.69 -6.91
N VAL A 73 7.22 2.78 -6.98
CA VAL A 73 8.61 3.07 -6.56
C VAL A 73 9.28 4.05 -7.51
N ALA A 74 9.11 3.88 -8.83
CA ALA A 74 9.67 4.80 -9.81
C ALA A 74 9.09 6.21 -9.66
N LEU A 75 7.76 6.32 -9.50
CA LEU A 75 7.09 7.60 -9.29
C LEU A 75 7.51 8.23 -7.95
N SER A 76 7.62 7.44 -6.89
CA SER A 76 8.13 7.87 -5.58
C SER A 76 9.54 8.44 -5.66
N ALA A 77 10.43 7.79 -6.41
CA ALA A 77 11.81 8.26 -6.59
C ALA A 77 11.85 9.60 -7.34
N VAL A 78 11.07 9.74 -8.42
CA VAL A 78 10.97 11.00 -9.18
C VAL A 78 10.41 12.14 -8.32
N ILE A 79 9.38 11.86 -7.51
CA ILE A 79 8.79 12.86 -6.59
C ILE A 79 9.78 13.24 -5.49
N ALA A 80 10.54 12.28 -4.96
CA ALA A 80 11.57 12.53 -3.95
C ALA A 80 12.68 13.46 -4.47
N ASP A 81 13.13 13.24 -5.71
CA ASP A 81 14.19 14.03 -6.36
C ASP A 81 13.71 15.43 -6.77
N LEU A 82 12.47 15.58 -7.25
CA LEU A 82 12.00 16.85 -7.82
C LEU A 82 11.36 17.79 -6.79
N VAL A 83 10.76 17.26 -5.72
CA VAL A 83 9.96 18.05 -4.78
C VAL A 83 10.59 18.03 -3.38
N HIS A 84 10.53 16.86 -2.75
CA HIS A 84 11.11 16.56 -1.45
C HIS A 84 10.73 15.13 -1.09
N TRP A 85 11.60 14.38 -0.41
CA TRP A 85 11.32 13.02 0.06
C TRP A 85 10.01 12.86 0.87
N ARG A 86 9.52 13.95 1.47
CA ARG A 86 8.28 13.99 2.26
C ARG A 86 7.01 13.93 1.41
N ALA A 87 7.06 14.42 0.16
CA ALA A 87 5.92 14.44 -0.75
C ALA A 87 5.53 13.04 -1.25
N VAL A 88 6.43 12.05 -1.11
CA VAL A 88 6.20 10.65 -1.49
C VAL A 88 5.10 9.98 -0.66
N PHE A 89 4.81 10.50 0.54
CA PHE A 89 3.87 9.90 1.48
C PHE A 89 2.46 10.54 1.46
N ALA A 90 2.26 11.62 0.69
CA ALA A 90 0.99 12.36 0.58
C ALA A 90 0.13 11.82 -0.57
#